data_AF-A0A9E5UNI9-F1
#
_entry.id   AF-A0A9E5UNI9-F1
#
_cell.length_a   1.000
_cell.length_b   1.000
_cell.length_c   1.000
_cell.angle_alpha   90.00
_cell.angle_beta   90.00
_cell.angle_gamma   90.00
#
_symmetry.space_group_name_H-M   'P 1'
#
loop_
_entity.id
_entity.type
_entity.pdbx_description
1 polymer ?
#
loop_
_entity_poly.entity_id
_entity_poly.type
_entity_poly.pdbx_seq_one_letter_code
_entity_poly.pdbx_strand_id
1 'polypeptide(L)'
;MPKIIFILGFYGILCADGGLFSPLFAQKVFEARDQFGLVKGNGVAVVEGTKIFRAEGAFASAGPCVYLLEGNRVYLSSGAFCSFRGDCVFILENQYFFQSGDAFGQTRDALVFYVEGNRIYQGQGGYFRGACLYIIEQDKVFVAQNGSPNFKGACVLIMESPLPPLALLAILARRF
;
A
#
# COMPACT_ATOMS: atom_id res chain seq x y z
N MET A 1 -21.62 -17.68 -1.69
CA MET A 1 -20.14 -17.66 -1.57
C MET A 1 -19.63 -16.50 -2.40
N PRO A 2 -19.26 -15.34 -1.83
CA PRO A 2 -18.88 -14.21 -2.65
C PRO A 2 -17.45 -14.44 -3.16
N LYS A 3 -17.31 -14.43 -4.49
CA LYS A 3 -16.04 -14.44 -5.20
C LYS A 3 -15.53 -13.00 -5.25
N ILE A 4 -14.39 -12.72 -4.60
CA ILE A 4 -13.72 -11.42 -4.72
C ILE A 4 -13.00 -11.41 -6.07
N ILE A 5 -13.50 -10.60 -7.00
CA ILE A 5 -12.88 -10.36 -8.31
C ILE A 5 -12.15 -9.01 -8.20
N PHE A 6 -10.83 -9.03 -8.24
CA PHE A 6 -10.04 -7.81 -8.47
C PHE A 6 -10.10 -7.50 -9.97
N ILE A 7 -11.02 -6.61 -10.38
CA ILE A 7 -11.04 -6.07 -11.75
C ILE A 7 -10.11 -4.86 -11.78
N LEU A 8 -8.96 -5.04 -12.42
CA LEU A 8 -8.11 -3.94 -12.88
C LEU A 8 -8.80 -3.30 -14.11
N GLY A 9 -9.62 -2.30 -13.85
CA GLY A 9 -10.27 -1.47 -14.86
C GLY A 9 -10.18 -0.01 -14.45
N PHE A 10 -9.73 0.83 -15.36
CA PHE A 10 -9.47 2.26 -15.17
C PHE A 10 -10.66 3.03 -14.57
N TYR A 11 -10.31 4.06 -13.79
CA TYR A 11 -11.18 5.05 -13.11
C TYR A 11 -11.99 4.55 -11.90
N GLY A 12 -11.54 4.98 -10.72
CA GLY A 12 -12.30 4.92 -9.46
C GLY A 12 -11.87 3.78 -8.55
N ILE A 13 -11.27 4.11 -7.41
CA ILE A 13 -11.24 3.22 -6.25
C ILE A 13 -12.68 3.15 -5.75
N LEU A 14 -13.47 2.25 -6.34
CA LEU A 14 -14.82 1.89 -5.91
C LEU A 14 -14.71 0.60 -5.10
N CYS A 15 -15.05 0.68 -3.82
CA CYS A 15 -15.41 -0.48 -3.03
C CYS A 15 -16.64 -1.14 -3.69
N ALA A 16 -16.75 -2.46 -3.64
CA ALA A 16 -17.76 -3.27 -4.34
C ALA A 16 -19.23 -2.95 -3.97
N ASP A 17 -19.46 -2.00 -3.06
CA ASP A 17 -20.77 -1.64 -2.54
C ASP A 17 -21.25 -0.24 -3.00
N GLY A 18 -20.51 0.45 -3.87
CA GLY A 18 -20.89 1.79 -4.34
C GLY A 18 -20.88 2.88 -3.24
N GLY A 19 -20.37 2.57 -2.05
CA GLY A 19 -20.20 3.53 -0.96
C GLY A 19 -18.92 4.35 -1.14
N LEU A 20 -19.02 5.67 -0.91
CA LEU A 20 -17.88 6.48 -0.49
C LEU A 20 -17.14 5.74 0.62
N PHE A 21 -15.80 5.67 0.56
CA PHE A 21 -14.95 5.28 1.70
C PHE A 21 -15.51 5.97 2.94
N SER A 22 -16.13 5.24 3.86
CA SER A 22 -16.69 5.83 5.06
C SER A 22 -15.51 6.28 5.92
N PRO A 23 -15.32 7.59 6.18
CA PRO A 23 -14.22 8.10 6.99
C PRO A 23 -14.37 7.77 8.49
N LEU A 24 -15.31 6.88 8.84
CA LEU A 24 -15.73 6.62 10.22
C LEU A 24 -14.75 5.74 10.99
N PHE A 25 -13.86 5.00 10.32
CA PHE A 25 -12.86 4.17 11.00
C PHE A 25 -11.49 4.23 10.31
N ALA A 26 -10.50 4.62 11.10
CA ALA A 26 -9.09 4.55 10.74
C ALA A 26 -8.68 3.09 10.51
N GLN A 27 -8.07 2.80 9.36
CA GLN A 27 -7.63 1.45 9.01
C GLN A 27 -6.21 1.25 9.51
N LYS A 28 -6.03 0.29 10.41
CA LYS A 28 -4.73 0.01 11.04
C LYS A 28 -4.01 -1.13 10.35
N VAL A 29 -2.71 -0.95 10.18
CA VAL A 29 -1.78 -1.94 9.66
C VAL A 29 -0.79 -2.30 10.75
N PHE A 30 -0.59 -3.58 10.96
CA PHE A 30 0.31 -4.15 11.96
C PHE A 30 1.36 -5.01 11.29
N GLU A 31 2.52 -5.11 11.90
CA GLU A 31 3.46 -6.17 11.57
C GLU A 31 2.90 -7.50 12.05
N ALA A 32 3.16 -8.58 11.31
CA ALA A 32 2.89 -9.92 11.82
C ALA A 32 4.02 -10.34 12.78
N ARG A 33 3.67 -10.90 13.95
CA ARG A 33 4.66 -11.52 14.86
C ARG A 33 4.92 -12.99 14.55
N ASP A 34 4.04 -13.60 13.77
CA ASP A 34 4.16 -14.99 13.34
C ASP A 34 4.06 -15.10 11.81
N GLN A 35 4.47 -16.25 11.30
CA GLN A 35 4.49 -16.53 9.86
C GLN A 35 3.11 -16.66 9.20
N PHE A 36 2.03 -16.81 9.96
CA PHE A 36 0.66 -17.01 9.47
C PHE A 36 -0.20 -15.74 9.58
N GLY A 37 0.31 -14.69 10.22
CA GLY A 37 -0.40 -13.45 10.48
C GLY A 37 -1.57 -13.63 11.45
N LEU A 38 -1.41 -14.47 12.47
CA LEU A 38 -2.45 -14.68 13.49
C LEU A 38 -2.30 -13.71 14.67
N VAL A 39 -1.07 -13.32 14.97
CA VAL A 39 -0.71 -12.42 16.06
C VAL A 39 -0.24 -11.08 15.50
N LYS A 40 -1.00 -10.03 15.82
CA LYS A 40 -0.62 -8.64 15.54
C LYS A 40 0.59 -8.22 16.38
N GLY A 41 1.54 -7.59 15.71
CA GLY A 41 2.70 -6.95 16.31
C GLY A 41 2.48 -5.47 16.52
N ASN A 42 3.54 -4.69 16.32
CA ASN A 42 3.46 -3.25 16.41
C ASN A 42 2.69 -2.68 15.22
N GLY A 43 2.04 -1.53 15.44
CA GLY A 43 1.45 -0.76 14.36
C GLY A 43 2.54 -0.27 13.40
N VAL A 44 2.27 -0.39 12.11
CA VAL A 44 3.11 0.14 11.02
C VAL A 44 2.55 1.46 10.50
N ALA A 45 1.26 1.46 10.17
CA ALA A 45 0.59 2.60 9.59
C ALA A 45 -0.88 2.66 10.02
N VAL A 46 -1.42 3.87 10.03
CA VAL A 46 -2.84 4.15 10.15
C VAL A 46 -3.27 4.90 8.90
N VAL A 47 -4.31 4.43 8.22
CA VAL A 47 -4.85 5.05 7.02
C VAL A 47 -6.22 5.64 7.35
N GLU A 48 -6.34 6.96 7.20
CA GLU A 48 -7.59 7.70 7.44
C GLU A 48 -7.97 8.45 6.16
N GLY A 49 -8.89 7.87 5.40
CA GLY A 49 -9.26 8.39 4.08
C GLY A 49 -8.05 8.46 3.15
N THR A 50 -7.61 9.68 2.81
CA THR A 50 -6.46 9.94 1.93
C THR A 50 -5.14 10.15 2.67
N LYS A 51 -5.12 9.99 4.00
CA LYS A 51 -3.96 10.30 4.84
C LYS A 51 -3.35 9.00 5.36
N ILE A 52 -2.02 8.90 5.29
CA ILE A 52 -1.26 7.79 5.87
C ILE A 52 -0.38 8.34 6.99
N PHE A 53 -0.63 7.86 8.19
CA PHE A 53 0.12 8.15 9.39
C PHE A 53 1.07 7.00 9.69
N ARG A 54 2.27 7.34 10.18
CA ARG A 54 3.11 6.34 10.84
C ARG A 54 2.40 5.92 12.12
N ALA A 55 2.19 4.64 12.31
CA ALA A 55 1.59 4.15 13.54
C ALA A 55 2.64 4.03 14.65
N GLU A 56 2.19 4.18 15.89
CA GLU A 56 3.01 4.07 17.08
C GLU A 56 2.44 3.03 18.06
N GLY A 57 3.33 2.24 18.66
CA GLY A 57 3.00 1.22 19.66
C GLY A 57 2.21 0.01 19.12
N ALA A 58 1.83 -0.88 20.04
CA ALA A 58 1.13 -2.13 19.72
C ALA A 58 -0.33 -1.94 19.30
N PHE A 59 -0.92 -0.78 19.61
CA PHE A 59 -2.33 -0.48 19.30
C PHE A 59 -2.52 0.31 18.00
N ALA A 60 -1.41 0.55 17.28
CA ALA A 60 -1.36 1.38 16.08
C ALA A 60 -2.06 2.73 16.27
N SER A 61 -1.60 3.49 17.25
CA SER A 61 -2.04 4.88 17.42
C SER A 61 -1.49 5.73 16.29
N ALA A 62 -2.27 6.66 15.75
CA ALA A 62 -1.82 7.55 14.69
C ALA A 62 -0.74 8.49 15.24
N GLY A 63 0.48 8.36 14.72
CA GLY A 63 1.59 9.25 14.98
C GLY A 63 1.68 10.34 13.90
N PRO A 64 2.89 10.73 13.45
CA PRO A 64 3.04 11.77 12.45
C PRO A 64 2.46 11.32 11.10
N CYS A 65 1.80 12.25 10.42
CA CYS A 65 1.41 12.05 9.04
C CYS A 65 2.64 11.99 8.14
N VAL A 66 2.65 11.03 7.21
CA VAL A 66 3.77 10.80 6.30
C VAL A 66 3.36 11.07 4.87
N TYR A 67 2.19 10.54 4.46
CA TYR A 67 1.77 10.61 3.08
C TYR A 67 0.35 11.15 2.94
N LEU A 68 0.15 11.89 1.85
CA LEU A 68 -1.14 12.31 1.34
C LEU A 68 -1.37 11.63 -0.01
N LEU A 69 -2.53 11.00 -0.17
CA LEU A 69 -2.95 10.33 -1.39
C LEU A 69 -3.86 11.26 -2.18
N GLU A 70 -3.48 11.57 -3.41
CA GLU A 70 -4.27 12.43 -4.29
C GLU A 70 -4.35 11.79 -5.68
N GLY A 71 -5.54 11.33 -6.05
CA GLY A 71 -5.75 10.57 -7.29
C GLY A 71 -4.88 9.31 -7.33
N ASN A 72 -3.94 9.28 -8.27
CA ASN A 72 -3.00 8.18 -8.47
C ASN A 72 -1.58 8.48 -7.95
N ARG A 73 -1.43 9.53 -7.14
CA ARG A 73 -0.13 10.01 -6.64
C ARG A 73 -0.05 9.95 -5.12
N VAL A 74 1.18 9.74 -4.64
CA VAL A 74 1.53 9.75 -3.23
C VAL A 74 2.46 10.91 -3.00
N TYR A 75 2.05 11.84 -2.15
CA TYR A 75 2.84 13.00 -1.76
C TYR A 75 3.38 12.80 -0.36
N LEU A 76 4.61 13.25 -0.10
CA LEU A 76 5.05 13.51 1.25
C LEU A 76 4.13 14.56 1.85
N SER A 77 3.82 14.40 3.13
CA SER A 77 3.06 15.40 3.86
C SER A 77 3.93 16.11 4.88
N SER A 78 3.65 17.40 5.05
CA SER A 78 4.28 18.24 6.05
C SER A 78 3.23 18.94 6.91
N GLY A 79 3.64 19.33 8.12
CA GLY A 79 2.77 19.94 9.13
C GLY A 79 1.93 18.92 9.92
N ALA A 80 1.25 19.42 10.96
CA ALA A 80 0.36 18.60 11.77
C ALA A 80 -0.81 18.06 10.93
N PHE A 81 -1.18 16.79 11.14
CA PHE A 81 -2.35 16.14 10.53
C PHE A 81 -2.42 16.16 8.98
N CYS A 82 -1.26 16.16 8.31
CA CYS A 82 -1.16 16.24 6.86
C CYS A 82 -1.72 17.53 6.24
N SER A 83 -1.57 18.67 6.92
CA SER A 83 -2.20 19.92 6.47
C SER A 83 -1.60 20.46 5.17
N PHE A 84 -0.38 20.08 4.82
CA PHE A 84 0.30 20.53 3.60
C PHE A 84 0.76 19.36 2.75
N ARG A 85 0.56 19.52 1.44
CA ARG A 85 1.11 18.63 0.42
C ARG A 85 2.54 19.05 0.12
N GLY A 86 3.48 18.16 0.34
CA GLY A 86 4.87 18.30 -0.08
C GLY A 86 5.10 17.68 -1.45
N ASP A 87 6.31 17.16 -1.65
CA ASP A 87 6.74 16.59 -2.94
C ASP A 87 6.04 15.26 -3.24
N CYS A 88 5.69 15.06 -4.51
CA CYS A 88 5.27 13.77 -5.02
C CYS A 88 6.45 12.79 -4.91
N VAL A 89 6.21 11.63 -4.30
CA VAL A 89 7.22 10.57 -4.14
C VAL A 89 6.89 9.35 -4.96
N PHE A 90 5.62 9.04 -5.15
CA PHE A 90 5.22 7.87 -5.95
C PHE A 90 4.04 8.16 -6.86
N ILE A 91 4.02 7.46 -7.98
CA ILE A 91 2.98 7.56 -9.01
C ILE A 91 2.53 6.15 -9.34
N LEU A 92 1.24 5.87 -9.21
CA LEU A 92 0.63 4.63 -9.67
C LEU A 92 0.01 4.85 -11.04
N GLU A 93 0.45 4.09 -12.02
CA GLU A 93 -0.14 4.09 -13.36
C GLU A 93 -0.44 2.67 -13.79
N ASN A 94 -1.72 2.39 -13.94
CA ASN A 94 -2.23 1.06 -14.28
C ASN A 94 -1.80 0.05 -13.21
N GLN A 95 -0.78 -0.74 -13.52
CA GLN A 95 -0.18 -1.76 -12.68
C GLN A 95 1.23 -1.40 -12.21
N TYR A 96 1.76 -0.26 -12.63
CA TYR A 96 3.15 0.14 -12.40
C TYR A 96 3.20 1.23 -11.34
N PHE A 97 3.96 0.99 -10.28
CA PHE A 97 4.18 1.91 -9.18
C PHE A 97 5.60 2.48 -9.28
N PHE A 98 5.69 3.75 -9.64
CA PHE A 98 6.93 4.46 -9.91
C PHE A 98 7.33 5.36 -8.76
N GLN A 99 8.63 5.56 -8.61
CA GLN A 99 9.18 6.71 -7.93
C GLN A 99 9.00 7.95 -8.81
N SER A 100 8.54 9.04 -8.21
CA SER A 100 8.39 10.32 -8.90
C SER A 100 9.77 10.91 -9.19
N GLY A 101 9.97 11.44 -10.40
CA GLY A 101 11.18 12.17 -10.78
C GLY A 101 11.17 13.65 -10.39
N ASP A 102 10.00 14.17 -9.99
CA ASP A 102 9.83 15.56 -9.59
C ASP A 102 8.79 15.72 -8.47
N ALA A 103 8.74 16.93 -7.88
CA ALA A 103 7.83 17.27 -6.79
C ALA A 103 6.34 17.26 -7.17
N PHE A 104 5.99 17.29 -8.45
CA PHE A 104 4.60 17.41 -8.93
C PHE A 104 4.03 16.08 -9.42
N GLY A 105 4.87 15.07 -9.62
CA GLY A 105 4.48 13.78 -10.18
C GLY A 105 4.17 13.87 -11.68
N GLN A 106 4.96 14.66 -12.41
CA GLN A 106 4.85 14.77 -13.87
C GLN A 106 5.79 13.80 -14.59
N THR A 107 6.95 13.55 -14.01
CA THR A 107 7.97 12.62 -14.51
C THR A 107 8.11 11.41 -13.62
N ARG A 108 8.54 10.30 -14.23
CA ARG A 108 8.80 9.01 -13.56
C ARG A 108 10.30 8.79 -13.59
N ASP A 109 10.84 8.28 -12.50
CA ASP A 109 12.24 7.92 -12.40
C ASP A 109 12.40 6.40 -12.52
N ALA A 110 12.25 5.67 -11.42
CA ALA A 110 12.41 4.23 -11.36
C ALA A 110 11.09 3.50 -11.07
N LEU A 111 10.90 2.32 -11.68
CA LEU A 111 9.83 1.41 -11.28
C LEU A 111 10.15 0.79 -9.92
N VAL A 112 9.26 0.98 -8.94
CA VAL A 112 9.39 0.43 -7.59
C VAL A 112 8.69 -0.93 -7.52
N PHE A 113 7.43 -0.98 -7.95
CA PHE A 113 6.65 -2.23 -7.97
C PHE A 113 5.83 -2.39 -9.25
N TYR A 114 5.62 -3.65 -9.62
CA TYR A 114 4.60 -4.03 -10.59
C TYR A 114 3.54 -4.88 -9.89
N VAL A 115 2.26 -4.59 -10.12
CA VAL A 115 1.12 -5.21 -9.42
C VAL A 115 0.26 -5.99 -10.40
N GLU A 116 0.13 -7.28 -10.16
CA GLU A 116 -0.68 -8.17 -11.00
C GLU A 116 -1.64 -8.95 -10.11
N GLY A 117 -2.92 -8.57 -10.13
CA GLY A 117 -3.94 -9.15 -9.25
C GLY A 117 -3.56 -8.95 -7.78
N ASN A 118 -3.34 -10.06 -7.07
CA ASN A 118 -2.97 -10.07 -5.65
C ASN A 118 -1.46 -10.22 -5.41
N ARG A 119 -0.63 -9.99 -6.43
CA ARG A 119 0.83 -10.19 -6.36
C ARG A 119 1.55 -8.88 -6.63
N ILE A 120 2.58 -8.61 -5.84
CA ILE A 120 3.47 -7.46 -6.00
C ILE A 120 4.85 -7.98 -6.38
N TYR A 121 5.37 -7.48 -7.48
CA TYR A 121 6.68 -7.82 -8.01
C TYR A 121 7.62 -6.63 -7.86
N GLN A 122 8.90 -6.94 -7.72
CA GLN A 122 9.96 -5.94 -7.74
C GLN A 122 9.98 -5.24 -9.10
N GLY A 123 10.04 -3.92 -9.11
CA GLY A 123 10.34 -3.16 -10.32
C GLY A 123 11.82 -3.34 -10.72
N GLN A 124 12.06 -3.56 -12.01
CA GLN A 124 13.41 -3.55 -12.59
C GLN A 124 13.42 -2.62 -13.81
N GLY A 125 14.25 -1.57 -13.76
CA GLY A 125 14.32 -0.56 -14.82
C GLY A 125 13.00 0.18 -15.04
N GLY A 126 12.67 0.50 -16.30
CA GLY A 126 11.49 1.31 -16.64
C GLY A 126 10.16 0.56 -16.54
N TYR A 127 10.06 -0.69 -17.02
CA TYR A 127 8.78 -1.42 -17.10
C TYR A 127 8.92 -2.94 -16.91
N PHE A 128 10.07 -3.44 -16.43
CA PHE A 128 10.25 -4.88 -16.26
C PHE A 128 9.83 -5.33 -14.86
N ARG A 129 9.07 -6.42 -14.80
CA ARG A 129 8.79 -7.12 -13.54
C ARG A 129 9.97 -8.03 -13.20
N GLY A 130 10.48 -7.90 -11.98
CA GLY A 130 11.45 -8.80 -11.39
C GLY A 130 10.76 -9.95 -10.62
N ALA A 131 11.42 -10.38 -9.55
CA ALA A 131 10.90 -11.40 -8.65
C ALA A 131 9.58 -10.96 -7.98
N CYS A 132 8.72 -11.91 -7.67
CA CYS A 132 7.57 -11.65 -6.80
C CYS A 132 8.10 -11.35 -5.39
N LEU A 133 7.68 -10.23 -4.80
CA LEU A 133 8.07 -9.83 -3.45
C LEU A 133 6.98 -10.16 -2.45
N TYR A 134 5.73 -9.86 -2.80
CA TYR A 134 4.60 -10.01 -1.89
C TYR A 134 3.40 -10.66 -2.54
N ILE A 135 2.70 -11.46 -1.75
CA ILE A 135 1.40 -12.06 -2.09
C ILE A 135 0.39 -11.53 -1.07
N ILE A 136 -0.66 -10.91 -1.57
CA ILE A 136 -1.75 -10.38 -0.77
C ILE A 136 -2.85 -11.43 -0.71
N GLU A 137 -3.27 -11.79 0.50
CA GLU A 137 -4.44 -12.63 0.72
C GLU A 137 -5.36 -11.88 1.68
N GLN A 138 -6.49 -11.39 1.18
CA GLN A 138 -7.50 -10.68 1.97
C GLN A 138 -6.92 -9.49 2.74
N ASP A 139 -6.80 -9.63 4.06
CA ASP A 139 -6.33 -8.65 5.04
C ASP A 139 -4.85 -8.84 5.39
N LYS A 140 -4.13 -9.75 4.71
CA LYS A 140 -2.75 -10.10 5.01
C LYS A 140 -1.82 -9.95 3.82
N VAL A 141 -0.57 -9.62 4.13
CA VAL A 141 0.51 -9.57 3.14
C VAL A 141 1.58 -10.58 3.55
N PHE A 142 1.94 -11.45 2.62
CA PHE A 142 2.97 -12.47 2.77
C PHE A 142 4.15 -12.14 1.88
N VAL A 143 5.37 -12.42 2.34
CA VAL A 143 6.54 -12.40 1.46
C VAL A 143 6.49 -13.62 0.54
N ALA A 144 6.80 -13.44 -0.73
CA ALA A 144 6.95 -14.55 -1.66
C ALA A 144 8.28 -15.29 -1.42
N GLN A 145 8.25 -16.61 -1.34
CA GLN A 145 9.46 -17.41 -1.19
C GLN A 145 10.19 -17.58 -2.53
N ASN A 146 11.52 -17.39 -2.51
CA ASN A 146 12.39 -17.56 -3.68
C ASN A 146 11.96 -16.73 -4.90
N GLY A 147 11.30 -15.60 -4.68
CA GLY A 147 10.80 -14.76 -5.77
C GLY A 147 9.63 -15.35 -6.56
N SER A 148 9.06 -16.49 -6.10
CA SER A 148 8.01 -17.21 -6.81
C SER A 148 6.62 -16.75 -6.34
N PRO A 149 5.71 -16.46 -7.28
CA PRO A 149 4.38 -15.98 -6.93
C PRO A 149 3.43 -17.09 -6.46
N ASN A 150 3.89 -18.35 -6.47
CA ASN A 150 3.09 -19.52 -6.09
C ASN A 150 3.39 -20.01 -4.67
N PHE A 151 4.48 -19.56 -4.05
CA PHE A 151 4.90 -19.99 -2.73
C PHE A 151 4.88 -18.80 -1.78
N LYS A 152 3.93 -18.82 -0.83
CA LYS A 152 3.88 -17.83 0.25
C LYS A 152 4.83 -18.21 1.38
N GLY A 153 5.58 -17.23 1.85
CA GLY A 153 6.42 -17.31 3.02
C GLY A 153 5.73 -16.73 4.24
N ALA A 154 6.53 -16.09 5.10
CA ALA A 154 6.03 -15.48 6.30
C ALA A 154 5.08 -14.31 5.98
N CYS A 155 3.99 -14.23 6.75
CA CYS A 155 3.20 -13.03 6.85
C CYS A 155 4.08 -11.89 7.37
N VAL A 156 3.92 -10.71 6.77
CA VAL A 156 4.68 -9.52 7.13
C VAL A 156 3.78 -8.39 7.60
N LEU A 157 2.56 -8.30 7.09
CA LEU A 157 1.58 -7.30 7.49
C LEU A 157 0.20 -7.92 7.68
N ILE A 158 -0.49 -7.42 8.70
CA ILE A 158 -1.88 -7.72 9.00
C ILE A 158 -2.63 -6.39 8.98
N MET A 159 -3.68 -6.30 8.17
CA MET A 159 -4.54 -5.15 8.04
C MET A 159 -5.86 -5.44 8.76
N GLU A 160 -6.52 -4.44 9.33
CA GLU A 160 -7.87 -4.65 9.89
C GLU A 160 -8.94 -4.77 8.80
N SER A 161 -8.67 -4.20 7.64
CA SER A 161 -9.50 -4.28 6.44
C SER A 161 -8.61 -4.14 5.21
N PRO A 162 -9.03 -4.64 4.04
CA PRO A 162 -8.30 -4.40 2.79
C PRO A 162 -8.11 -2.90 2.52
N LEU A 163 -6.86 -2.50 2.31
CA LEU A 163 -6.49 -1.12 1.99
C LEU A 163 -6.68 -0.82 0.50
N PRO A 164 -6.86 0.46 0.11
CA PRO A 164 -6.65 0.90 -1.26
C PRO A 164 -5.26 0.45 -1.78
N PRO A 165 -5.15 0.01 -3.04
CA PRO A 165 -3.87 -0.43 -3.60
C PRO A 165 -2.77 0.63 -3.47
N LEU A 166 -3.10 1.90 -3.73
CA LEU A 166 -2.15 3.01 -3.63
C LEU A 166 -1.59 3.17 -2.21
N ALA A 167 -2.45 3.04 -1.19
CA ALA A 167 -2.04 3.17 0.20
C ALA A 167 -1.14 2.00 0.62
N LEU A 168 -1.50 0.79 0.24
CA LEU A 168 -0.72 -0.41 0.53
C LEU A 168 0.66 -0.35 -0.11
N LEU A 169 0.74 0.06 -1.38
CA LEU A 169 2.02 0.19 -2.09
C LEU A 169 2.91 1.26 -1.48
N ALA A 170 2.36 2.41 -1.06
CA ALA A 170 3.11 3.44 -0.35
C ALA A 170 3.70 2.92 0.98
N ILE A 171 2.91 2.15 1.74
CA ILE A 171 3.37 1.54 3.00
C ILE A 171 4.48 0.51 2.75
N LEU A 172 4.33 -0.32 1.72
CA LEU A 172 5.33 -1.32 1.36
C LEU A 172 6.62 -0.70 0.79
N ALA A 173 6.51 0.38 0.01
CA ALA A 173 7.65 1.05 -0.59
C ALA A 173 8.56 1.69 0.46
N ARG A 174 7.99 2.24 1.55
CA ARG A 174 8.77 2.79 2.65
C ARG A 174 9.59 1.75 3.42
N ARG A 175 9.27 0.47 3.27
CA ARG A 175 10.01 -0.61 3.95
C ARG A 175 11.34 -0.93 3.26
N PHE A 176 11.61 -0.35 2.09
CA PHE A 176 12.87 -0.47 1.34
C PHE A 176 13.65 0.85 1.36
#